data_AF-A0A2I1HYK3-F1
#
_entry.id   AF-A0A2I1HYK3-F1
#
_cell.length_a   1.000
_cell.length_b   1.000
_cell.length_c   1.000
_cell.angle_alpha   90.00
_cell.angle_beta   90.00
_cell.angle_gamma   90.00
#
_symmetry.space_group_name_H-M   'P 1'
#
loop_
_entity.id
_entity.type
_entity.pdbx_description
1 polymer ?
#
loop_
_entity_poly.entity_id
_entity_poly.type
_entity_poly.pdbx_seq_one_letter_code
_entity_poly.pdbx_strand_id
1 'polypeptide(L)'
;MMNDSTPAIGMDENRLRHCRGVGMKASELGRTLFGWSDDKCREMFVMGYLHDVGYQFAQEQSEHEELGGALLRSLGFTYWAEIFHHGDPDSNYQSDELLVLNLADMLTSRDGSATTIPARLTDIASRYGVESTQYVAAKKLADVLVAQVREIDGSQEVASRIVV
;
A
#
# COMPACT_ATOMS: atom_id res chain seq x y z
N MET A 1 -17.16 -9.48 26.93
CA MET A 1 -18.01 -8.34 26.54
C MET A 1 -17.07 -7.26 26.05
N MET A 2 -16.94 -7.10 24.72
CA MET A 2 -16.20 -5.98 24.14
C MET A 2 -17.06 -4.73 24.28
N ASN A 3 -16.44 -3.63 24.67
CA ASN A 3 -17.12 -2.37 24.91
C ASN A 3 -17.30 -1.68 23.55
N ASP A 4 -18.52 -1.68 23.01
CA ASP A 4 -18.93 -1.12 21.70
C ASP A 4 -18.84 0.44 21.61
N SER A 5 -17.98 1.08 22.38
CA SER A 5 -18.00 2.54 22.54
C SER A 5 -17.10 3.33 21.58
N THR A 6 -16.18 2.68 20.86
CA THR A 6 -15.31 3.36 19.89
C THR A 6 -15.76 3.00 18.48
N PRO A 7 -16.27 3.96 17.68
CA PRO A 7 -16.62 3.69 16.29
C PRO A 7 -15.36 3.34 15.49
N ALA A 8 -15.48 2.37 14.58
CA ALA A 8 -14.41 2.03 13.66
C ALA A 8 -14.00 3.26 12.83
N ILE A 9 -12.73 3.30 12.41
CA ILE A 9 -12.17 4.37 11.57
C ILE A 9 -13.01 4.56 10.30
N GLY A 10 -13.42 3.45 9.67
CA GLY A 10 -14.30 3.45 8.52
C GLY A 10 -13.61 3.84 7.21
N MET A 11 -14.31 3.56 6.11
CA MET A 11 -13.87 3.92 4.75
C MET A 11 -14.48 5.26 4.34
N ASP A 12 -13.81 6.36 4.69
CA ASP A 12 -14.21 7.69 4.24
C ASP A 12 -14.01 7.89 2.72
N GLU A 13 -14.59 8.96 2.18
CA GLU A 13 -14.49 9.30 0.76
C GLU A 13 -13.04 9.47 0.25
N ASN A 14 -12.13 9.93 1.11
CA ASN A 14 -10.73 10.05 0.73
C ASN A 14 -10.08 8.65 0.66
N ARG A 15 -10.34 7.76 1.61
CA ARG A 15 -9.85 6.37 1.60
C ARG A 15 -10.34 5.61 0.38
N LEU A 16 -11.61 5.76 0.03
CA LEU A 16 -12.16 5.13 -1.17
C LEU A 16 -11.47 5.63 -2.44
N ARG A 17 -11.19 6.93 -2.54
CA ARG A 17 -10.40 7.49 -3.66
C ARG A 17 -8.95 7.01 -3.63
N HIS A 18 -8.33 6.94 -2.46
CA HIS A 18 -6.98 6.42 -2.26
C HIS A 18 -6.88 4.97 -2.75
N CYS A 19 -7.73 4.06 -2.26
CA CYS A 19 -7.82 2.67 -2.69
C CYS A 19 -7.95 2.54 -4.21
N ARG A 20 -8.80 3.37 -4.83
CA ARG A 20 -8.94 3.42 -6.28
C ARG A 20 -7.64 3.85 -6.97
N GLY A 21 -6.98 4.90 -6.47
CA GLY A 21 -5.70 5.36 -6.99
C GLY A 21 -4.61 4.29 -6.90
N VAL A 22 -4.53 3.61 -5.75
CA VAL A 22 -3.60 2.50 -5.51
C VAL A 22 -3.86 1.35 -6.48
N GLY A 23 -5.11 0.92 -6.66
CA GLY A 23 -5.45 -0.10 -7.66
C GLY A 23 -5.02 0.27 -9.07
N MET A 24 -5.28 1.51 -9.51
CA MET A 24 -4.85 1.98 -10.83
C MET A 24 -3.32 1.97 -10.97
N LYS A 25 -2.61 2.45 -9.94
CA LYS A 25 -1.15 2.49 -9.91
C LYS A 25 -0.53 1.09 -9.86
N ALA A 26 -1.08 0.17 -9.08
CA ALA A 26 -0.62 -1.21 -8.97
C ALA A 26 -0.71 -1.93 -10.32
N SER A 27 -1.82 -1.75 -11.05
CA SER A 27 -1.97 -2.27 -12.41
C SER A 27 -0.90 -1.73 -13.37
N GLU A 28 -0.61 -0.42 -13.32
CA GLU A 28 0.43 0.23 -14.15
C GLU A 28 1.83 -0.28 -13.80
N LEU A 29 2.15 -0.39 -12.50
CA LEU A 29 3.45 -0.83 -12.02
C LEU A 29 3.72 -2.29 -12.37
N GLY A 30 2.73 -3.18 -12.20
CA GLY A 30 2.85 -4.59 -12.58
C GLY A 30 3.24 -4.78 -14.05
N ARG A 31 2.68 -3.93 -14.94
CA ARG A 31 3.09 -3.91 -16.34
C ARG A 31 4.50 -3.38 -16.53
N THR A 32 4.81 -2.24 -15.93
CA THR A 32 6.02 -1.48 -16.21
C THR A 32 7.27 -2.15 -15.63
N LEU A 33 7.15 -2.73 -14.43
CA LEU A 33 8.27 -3.37 -13.73
C LEU A 33 8.47 -4.83 -14.16
N PHE A 34 7.38 -5.56 -14.43
CA PHE A 34 7.44 -7.01 -14.59
C PHE A 34 6.88 -7.53 -15.92
N GLY A 35 6.36 -6.66 -16.78
CA GLY A 35 5.77 -7.06 -18.05
C GLY A 35 4.52 -7.95 -17.90
N TRP A 36 3.79 -7.83 -16.78
CA TRP A 36 2.66 -8.70 -16.49
C TRP A 36 1.52 -8.59 -17.53
N SER A 37 0.80 -9.71 -17.71
CA SER A 37 -0.36 -9.84 -18.60
C SER A 37 -1.53 -8.95 -18.16
N ASP A 38 -2.48 -8.72 -19.08
CA ASP A 38 -3.67 -7.91 -18.78
C ASP A 38 -4.48 -8.46 -17.61
N ASP A 39 -4.61 -9.77 -17.52
CA ASP A 39 -5.35 -10.42 -16.44
C ASP A 39 -4.67 -10.22 -15.09
N LYS A 40 -3.33 -10.39 -15.04
CA LYS A 40 -2.57 -10.13 -13.82
C LYS A 40 -2.63 -8.64 -13.42
N CYS A 41 -2.54 -7.71 -14.37
CA CYS A 41 -2.71 -6.28 -14.08
C CYS A 41 -4.11 -5.95 -13.54
N ARG A 42 -5.18 -6.59 -14.04
CA ARG A 42 -6.54 -6.45 -13.49
C ARG A 42 -6.63 -7.00 -12.07
N GLU A 43 -5.96 -8.10 -11.78
CA GLU A 43 -5.85 -8.64 -10.43
C GLU A 43 -5.14 -7.66 -9.48
N MET A 44 -4.05 -7.01 -9.94
CA MET A 44 -3.35 -5.97 -9.15
C MET A 44 -4.23 -4.76 -8.88
N PHE A 45 -5.08 -4.38 -9.84
CA PHE A 45 -6.10 -3.35 -9.59
C PHE A 45 -7.02 -3.75 -8.43
N VAL A 46 -7.52 -4.99 -8.42
CA VAL A 46 -8.41 -5.47 -7.35
C VAL A 46 -7.68 -5.54 -6.01
N MET A 47 -6.44 -6.06 -5.99
CA MET A 47 -5.62 -6.09 -4.78
C MET A 47 -5.39 -4.69 -4.21
N GLY A 48 -4.94 -3.74 -5.03
CA GLY A 48 -4.75 -2.36 -4.60
C GLY A 48 -6.05 -1.65 -4.21
N TYR A 49 -7.18 -2.01 -4.83
CA TYR A 49 -8.49 -1.47 -4.43
C TYR A 49 -8.96 -1.98 -3.05
N LEU A 50 -8.57 -3.21 -2.68
CA LEU A 50 -9.01 -3.85 -1.45
C LEU A 50 -8.03 -3.72 -0.28
N HIS A 51 -6.80 -3.24 -0.50
CA HIS A 51 -5.73 -3.28 0.51
C HIS A 51 -6.12 -2.66 1.86
N ASP A 52 -6.86 -1.56 1.82
CA ASP A 52 -7.26 -0.77 2.98
C ASP A 52 -8.64 -1.15 3.54
N VAL A 53 -9.28 -2.22 3.03
CA VAL A 53 -10.65 -2.60 3.43
C VAL A 53 -10.79 -2.84 4.94
N GLY A 54 -9.69 -3.21 5.62
CA GLY A 54 -9.65 -3.41 7.05
C GLY A 54 -9.97 -2.15 7.86
N TYR A 55 -9.80 -0.94 7.33
CA TYR A 55 -10.20 0.30 8.01
C TYR A 55 -11.69 0.33 8.35
N GLN A 56 -12.52 -0.37 7.58
CA GLN A 56 -13.95 -0.49 7.88
C GLN A 56 -14.22 -1.12 9.26
N PHE A 57 -13.26 -1.90 9.78
CA PHE A 57 -13.39 -2.68 11.01
C PHE A 57 -12.37 -2.28 12.09
N ALA A 58 -11.32 -1.54 11.71
CA ALA A 58 -10.25 -1.12 12.60
C ALA A 58 -10.70 -0.04 13.59
N GLN A 59 -10.25 -0.14 14.84
CA GLN A 59 -10.37 0.90 15.86
C GLN A 59 -9.11 1.77 15.88
N GLU A 60 -7.95 1.18 15.60
CA GLU A 60 -6.65 1.85 15.52
C GLU A 60 -6.05 1.74 14.12
N GLN A 61 -5.22 2.72 13.71
CA GLN A 61 -4.65 2.74 12.37
C GLN A 61 -3.77 1.52 12.08
N SER A 62 -3.08 0.95 13.07
CA SER A 62 -2.17 -0.19 12.88
C SER A 62 -2.87 -1.56 12.75
N GLU A 63 -4.21 -1.60 12.78
CA GLU A 63 -4.95 -2.87 12.75
C GLU A 63 -5.46 -3.23 11.35
N HIS A 64 -5.52 -2.25 10.43
CA HIS A 64 -6.26 -2.41 9.18
C HIS A 64 -5.64 -3.46 8.25
N GLU A 65 -4.33 -3.60 8.24
CA GLU A 65 -3.59 -4.56 7.42
C GLU A 65 -3.95 -5.99 7.85
N GLU A 66 -3.82 -6.28 9.15
CA GLU A 66 -4.12 -7.59 9.71
C GLU A 66 -5.61 -7.94 9.60
N LEU A 67 -6.51 -7.00 9.91
CA LEU A 67 -7.96 -7.20 9.82
C LEU A 67 -8.40 -7.43 8.38
N GLY A 68 -7.90 -6.62 7.43
CA GLY A 68 -8.19 -6.74 6.01
C GLY A 68 -7.68 -8.05 5.43
N GLY A 69 -6.42 -8.38 5.70
CA GLY A 69 -5.80 -9.62 5.26
C GLY A 69 -6.49 -10.86 5.83
N ALA A 70 -6.81 -10.88 7.13
CA ALA A 70 -7.50 -12.00 7.76
C ALA A 70 -8.93 -12.20 7.20
N LEU A 71 -9.68 -11.12 6.99
CA LEU A 71 -11.00 -11.18 6.36
C LEU A 71 -10.89 -11.76 4.94
N LEU A 72 -10.01 -11.21 4.11
CA LEU A 72 -9.86 -11.63 2.72
C LEU A 72 -9.35 -13.06 2.60
N ARG A 73 -8.49 -13.52 3.52
CA ARG A 73 -8.10 -14.92 3.65
C ARG A 73 -9.31 -15.83 3.89
N SER A 74 -10.20 -15.45 4.79
CA SER A 74 -11.42 -16.23 5.10
C SER A 74 -12.37 -16.33 3.90
N LEU A 75 -12.32 -15.36 2.98
CA LEU A 75 -13.09 -15.32 1.74
C LEU A 75 -12.39 -16.04 0.58
N GLY A 76 -11.17 -16.57 0.79
CA GLY A 76 -10.39 -17.24 -0.25
C GLY A 76 -9.80 -16.30 -1.30
N PHE A 77 -9.63 -15.01 -0.98
CA PHE A 77 -9.03 -14.05 -1.91
C PHE A 77 -7.53 -14.33 -2.08
N THR A 78 -7.06 -14.51 -3.31
CA THR A 78 -5.69 -14.92 -3.63
C THR A 78 -4.61 -14.06 -2.95
N TYR A 79 -4.79 -12.74 -2.93
CA TYR A 79 -3.78 -11.77 -2.49
C TYR A 79 -3.95 -11.31 -1.04
N TRP A 80 -4.55 -12.15 -0.20
CA TRP A 80 -4.77 -11.81 1.20
C TRP A 80 -3.46 -11.60 1.97
N ALA A 81 -2.38 -12.30 1.59
CA ALA A 81 -1.10 -12.23 2.27
C ALA A 81 -0.38 -10.90 1.98
N GLU A 82 -0.42 -10.44 0.73
CA GLU A 82 0.08 -9.12 0.35
C GLU A 82 -0.63 -8.02 1.15
N ILE A 83 -1.95 -8.12 1.28
CA ILE A 83 -2.74 -7.16 2.07
C ILE A 83 -2.44 -7.28 3.57
N PHE A 84 -2.21 -8.48 4.09
CA PHE A 84 -1.84 -8.66 5.50
C PHE A 84 -0.47 -8.02 5.83
N HIS A 85 0.46 -8.06 4.88
CA HIS A 85 1.86 -7.67 5.09
C HIS A 85 2.22 -6.30 4.50
N HIS A 86 1.29 -5.59 3.84
CA HIS A 86 1.58 -4.28 3.26
C HIS A 86 1.90 -3.24 4.35
N GLY A 87 2.66 -2.22 3.99
CA GLY A 87 3.04 -1.15 4.92
C GLY A 87 4.10 -1.53 5.97
N ASP A 88 4.33 -2.82 6.23
CA ASP A 88 5.32 -3.29 7.21
C ASP A 88 6.74 -3.41 6.62
N PRO A 89 7.67 -2.51 6.97
CA PRO A 89 9.05 -2.57 6.48
C PRO A 89 9.88 -3.70 7.08
N ASP A 90 9.39 -4.38 8.11
CA ASP A 90 10.05 -5.49 8.81
C ASP A 90 9.43 -6.86 8.47
N SER A 91 8.48 -6.90 7.55
CA SER A 91 7.85 -8.14 7.11
C SER A 91 8.87 -9.10 6.48
N ASN A 92 8.84 -10.34 6.93
CA ASN A 92 9.61 -11.43 6.31
C ASN A 92 8.89 -12.02 5.07
N TYR A 93 7.66 -11.62 4.80
CA TYR A 93 6.92 -12.01 3.60
C TYR A 93 7.31 -11.11 2.44
N GLN A 94 7.67 -11.71 1.30
CA GLN A 94 8.07 -10.97 0.10
C GLN A 94 7.45 -11.63 -1.13
N SER A 95 6.91 -10.80 -2.01
CA SER A 95 6.44 -11.15 -3.35
C SER A 95 6.56 -9.94 -4.27
N ASP A 96 6.60 -10.15 -5.57
CA ASP A 96 6.58 -9.05 -6.55
C ASP A 96 5.27 -8.25 -6.42
N GLU A 97 4.17 -8.93 -6.08
CA GLU A 97 2.86 -8.33 -5.82
C GLU A 97 2.86 -7.44 -4.57
N LEU A 98 3.52 -7.85 -3.49
CA LEU A 98 3.68 -7.01 -2.30
C LEU A 98 4.51 -5.76 -2.61
N LEU A 99 5.60 -5.91 -3.39
CA LEU A 99 6.40 -4.77 -3.85
C LEU A 99 5.55 -3.80 -4.67
N VAL A 100 4.75 -4.31 -5.62
CA VAL A 100 3.83 -3.49 -6.42
C VAL A 100 2.80 -2.78 -5.54
N LEU A 101 2.22 -3.46 -4.54
CA LEU A 101 1.23 -2.85 -3.64
C LEU A 101 1.84 -1.71 -2.82
N ASN A 102 2.97 -1.97 -2.16
CA ASN A 102 3.65 -0.98 -1.33
C ASN A 102 4.14 0.22 -2.15
N LEU A 103 4.65 0.01 -3.36
CA LEU A 103 4.98 1.10 -4.27
C LEU A 103 3.73 1.88 -4.69
N ALA A 104 2.63 1.19 -5.01
CA ALA A 104 1.41 1.84 -5.44
C ALA A 104 0.79 2.72 -4.34
N ASP A 105 0.77 2.26 -3.10
CA ASP A 105 0.36 3.07 -1.94
C ASP A 105 1.28 4.28 -1.75
N MET A 106 2.61 4.06 -1.73
CA MET A 106 3.56 5.17 -1.55
C MET A 106 3.53 6.21 -2.68
N LEU A 107 3.08 5.83 -3.88
CA LEU A 107 2.92 6.71 -5.05
C LEU A 107 1.49 7.23 -5.24
N THR A 108 0.61 7.00 -4.26
CA THR A 108 -0.77 7.50 -4.25
C THR A 108 -1.03 8.33 -3.01
N SER A 109 -1.48 9.57 -3.19
CA SER A 109 -1.80 10.45 -2.08
C SER A 109 -3.12 10.05 -1.40
N ARG A 110 -3.45 10.71 -0.28
CA ARG A 110 -4.69 10.46 0.47
C ARG A 110 -5.96 10.67 -0.37
N ASP A 111 -5.94 11.52 -1.38
CA ASP A 111 -7.12 11.80 -2.22
C ASP A 111 -7.16 10.94 -3.50
N GLY A 112 -6.22 9.99 -3.64
CA GLY A 112 -6.11 9.12 -4.81
C GLY A 112 -5.31 9.69 -5.98
N SER A 113 -4.78 10.92 -5.88
CA SER A 113 -3.89 11.49 -6.89
C SER A 113 -2.50 10.86 -6.87
N ALA A 114 -1.84 10.83 -8.02
CA ALA A 114 -0.46 10.38 -8.11
C ALA A 114 0.46 11.32 -7.31
N THR A 115 1.44 10.74 -6.62
CA THR A 115 2.46 11.46 -5.86
C THR A 115 3.82 10.81 -6.03
N THR A 116 4.82 11.30 -5.30
CA THR A 116 6.20 10.78 -5.28
C THR A 116 6.55 10.39 -3.85
N ILE A 117 7.53 9.51 -3.67
CA ILE A 117 7.93 9.07 -2.31
C ILE A 117 8.31 10.27 -1.42
N PRO A 118 9.14 11.24 -1.86
CA PRO A 118 9.45 12.41 -1.03
C PRO A 118 8.22 13.24 -0.65
N ALA A 119 7.30 13.45 -1.59
CA ALA A 119 6.07 14.19 -1.34
C ALA A 119 5.15 13.43 -0.36
N ARG A 120 5.03 12.10 -0.50
CA ARG A 120 4.27 11.24 0.42
C ARG A 120 4.85 11.27 1.83
N LEU A 121 6.18 11.18 1.97
CA LEU A 121 6.85 11.29 3.27
C LEU A 121 6.65 12.68 3.91
N THR A 122 6.67 13.75 3.10
CA THR A 122 6.40 15.10 3.58
C THR A 122 4.97 15.24 4.08
N ASP A 123 3.98 14.70 3.36
CA ASP A 123 2.59 14.65 3.79
C ASP A 123 2.43 13.88 5.11
N ILE A 124 3.01 12.68 5.23
CA ILE A 124 2.97 11.88 6.47
C ILE A 124 3.61 12.65 7.63
N ALA A 125 4.80 13.24 7.42
CA ALA A 125 5.47 14.05 8.42
C ALA A 125 4.63 15.24 8.88
N SER A 126 3.91 15.90 7.96
CA SER A 126 3.05 17.03 8.29
C SER A 126 1.86 16.65 9.18
N ARG A 127 1.35 15.41 9.04
CA ARG A 127 0.18 14.92 9.77
C ARG A 127 0.51 14.33 11.12
N TYR A 128 1.63 13.60 11.22
CA TYR A 128 1.96 12.81 12.40
C TYR A 128 3.27 13.27 13.08
N GLY A 129 4.12 14.02 12.39
CA GLY A 129 5.46 14.40 12.85
C GLY A 129 6.55 13.43 12.37
N VAL A 130 7.79 13.93 12.24
CA VAL A 130 8.94 13.15 11.74
C VAL A 130 9.43 12.07 12.71
N GLU A 131 9.08 12.19 14.00
CA GLU A 131 9.40 11.17 15.01
C GLU A 131 8.26 10.16 15.22
N SER A 132 7.18 10.27 14.45
CA SER A 132 6.04 9.37 14.56
C SER A 132 6.37 7.96 14.05
N THR A 133 5.72 6.95 14.62
CA THR A 133 5.85 5.57 14.15
C THR A 133 5.45 5.44 12.67
N GLN A 134 4.43 6.19 12.23
CA GLN A 134 3.99 6.24 10.83
C GLN A 134 5.09 6.75 9.90
N TYR A 135 5.71 7.89 10.24
CA TYR A 135 6.77 8.45 9.40
C TYR A 135 8.01 7.56 9.38
N VAL A 136 8.43 7.05 10.54
CA VAL A 136 9.61 6.17 10.64
C VAL A 136 9.41 4.89 9.84
N ALA A 137 8.25 4.25 9.96
CA ALA A 137 7.91 3.06 9.19
C ALA A 137 7.85 3.36 7.68
N ALA A 138 7.16 4.42 7.27
CA ALA A 138 7.04 4.80 5.86
C ALA A 138 8.40 5.14 5.23
N LYS A 139 9.28 5.81 5.97
CA LYS A 139 10.64 6.12 5.50
C LYS A 139 11.47 4.86 5.32
N LYS A 140 11.43 3.94 6.29
CA LYS A 140 12.13 2.66 6.20
C LYS A 140 11.59 1.82 5.03
N LEU A 141 10.27 1.77 4.87
CA LEU A 141 9.63 1.11 3.74
C LEU A 141 10.10 1.72 2.41
N ALA A 142 10.12 3.05 2.29
CA ALA A 142 10.62 3.73 1.11
C ALA A 142 12.06 3.32 0.75
N ASP A 143 12.95 3.24 1.74
CA ASP A 143 14.34 2.81 1.52
C ASP A 143 14.41 1.37 1.00
N VAL A 144 13.60 0.46 1.57
CA VAL A 144 13.48 -0.94 1.13
C VAL A 144 12.96 -1.02 -0.31
N LEU A 145 11.88 -0.30 -0.63
CA LEU A 145 11.28 -0.30 -1.96
C LEU A 145 12.23 0.23 -3.02
N VAL A 146 12.98 1.30 -2.73
CA VAL A 146 13.98 1.85 -3.65
C VAL A 146 15.10 0.85 -3.91
N ALA A 147 15.55 0.12 -2.89
CA ALA A 147 16.54 -0.94 -3.06
C ALA A 147 16.00 -2.07 -3.95
N GLN A 148 14.80 -2.57 -3.65
CA GLN A 148 14.15 -3.64 -4.44
C GLN A 148 13.94 -3.25 -5.89
N VAL A 149 13.45 -2.02 -6.17
CA VAL A 149 13.26 -1.56 -7.56
C VAL A 149 14.58 -1.53 -8.32
N ARG A 150 15.68 -1.09 -7.70
CA ARG A 150 17.00 -1.04 -8.35
C ARG A 150 17.57 -2.42 -8.71
N GLU A 151 17.10 -3.48 -8.07
CA GLU A 151 17.50 -4.86 -8.38
C GLU A 151 16.73 -5.44 -9.57
N ILE A 152 15.61 -4.82 -9.98
CA ILE A 152 14.84 -5.22 -11.16
C ILE A 152 15.57 -4.73 -12.42
N ASP A 153 15.86 -5.65 -13.36
CA ASP A 153 16.51 -5.31 -14.62
C ASP A 153 15.66 -4.34 -15.46
N GLY A 154 16.30 -3.34 -16.09
CA GLY A 154 15.61 -2.32 -16.88
C GLY A 154 14.78 -1.29 -16.10
N SER A 155 14.76 -1.33 -14.76
CA SER A 155 13.92 -0.44 -13.94
C SER A 155 14.46 0.98 -13.75
N GLN A 156 15.62 1.33 -14.31
CA GLN A 156 16.32 2.59 -14.02
C GLN A 156 15.45 3.84 -14.25
N GLU A 157 14.60 3.80 -15.28
CA GLU A 157 13.66 4.89 -15.55
C GLU A 157 12.57 4.98 -14.46
N VAL A 158 12.03 3.84 -14.01
CA VAL A 158 11.05 3.78 -12.91
C VAL A 158 11.69 4.22 -11.59
N ALA A 159 12.88 3.72 -11.27
CA ALA A 159 13.64 4.11 -10.09
C ALA A 159 13.89 5.63 -10.03
N SER A 160 14.13 6.26 -11.18
CA SER A 160 14.30 7.72 -11.25
C SER A 160 12.99 8.49 -11.03
N ARG A 161 11.84 7.92 -11.38
CA ARG A 161 10.52 8.56 -11.27
C ARG A 161 9.88 8.41 -9.89
N ILE A 162 10.29 7.42 -9.10
CA ILE A 162 9.77 7.22 -7.74
C ILE A 162 10.50 8.06 -6.68
N VAL A 163 11.76 8.44 -6.92
CA VAL A 163 12.63 9.17 -5.97
C VAL A 163 12.64 10.69 -6.17
N VAL A 164 12.18 11.17 -7.33
CA VAL A 164 12.13 12.62 -7.67
C VAL A 164 10.81 13.24 -7.26
#